data_AF-A0A933B0M8-F1
#
_entry.id   AF-A0A933B0M8-F1
#
_cell.length_a   1.000
_cell.length_b   1.000
_cell.length_c   1.000
_cell.angle_alpha   90.00
_cell.angle_beta   90.00
_cell.angle_gamma   90.00
#
_symmetry.space_group_name_H-M   'P 1'
#
loop_
_entity.id
_entity.type
_entity.pdbx_description
1 polymer ?
#
loop_
_entity_poly.entity_id
_entity_poly.type
_entity_poly.pdbx_seq_one_letter_code
_entity_poly.pdbx_strand_id
1 'polypeptide(L)'
;MKQIRWNVLKSDRLKKTRGVSFEEILKAKLLGVLKHPSRANQSILAYEYKGYLWAVPYVAGGGVLFLKTIYPSRKLTKRYRKGGFSHEKGEAH
;
A
#
# COMPACT_ATOMS: atom_id res chain seq x y z
N MET A 1 4.41 -18.92 -0.02
CA MET A 1 3.97 -17.72 -0.78
C MET A 1 2.83 -17.07 -0.01
N LYS A 2 2.86 -15.74 0.24
CA LYS A 2 1.75 -15.06 0.93
C LYS A 2 0.63 -14.79 -0.07
N GLN A 3 -0.59 -15.26 0.20
CA GLN A 3 -1.73 -14.98 -0.66
C GLN A 3 -2.24 -13.57 -0.42
N ILE A 4 -2.43 -12.79 -1.49
CA ILE A 4 -3.07 -11.47 -1.39
C ILE A 4 -4.55 -11.64 -1.67
N ARG A 5 -5.41 -11.21 -0.75
CA ARG A 5 -6.87 -11.21 -0.91
C ARG A 5 -7.40 -9.80 -0.77
N TRP A 6 -8.38 -9.46 -1.60
CA TRP A 6 -9.14 -8.23 -1.51
C TRP A 6 -10.60 -8.53 -1.82
N ASN A 7 -11.49 -7.63 -1.41
CA ASN A 7 -12.90 -7.75 -1.77
C ASN A 7 -13.10 -7.18 -3.19
N VAL A 8 -13.52 -8.04 -4.13
CA VAL A 8 -13.71 -7.70 -5.54
C VAL A 8 -14.78 -6.61 -5.73
N LEU A 9 -15.88 -6.66 -4.98
CA LEU A 9 -16.93 -5.63 -5.01
C LEU A 9 -16.39 -4.26 -4.55
N LYS A 10 -15.51 -4.24 -3.55
CA LYS A 10 -14.79 -3.02 -3.16
C LYS A 10 -13.81 -2.55 -4.24
N SER A 11 -13.12 -3.48 -4.92
CA SER A 11 -12.20 -3.16 -6.01
C SER A 11 -12.95 -2.43 -7.14
N ASP A 12 -14.10 -2.97 -7.56
CA ASP A 12 -14.92 -2.38 -8.62
C ASP A 12 -15.40 -0.98 -8.25
N ARG A 13 -15.86 -0.81 -6.99
CA ARG A 13 -16.25 0.50 -6.47
C ARG A 13 -15.09 1.50 -6.41
N LEU A 14 -13.90 1.06 -6.00
CA LEU A 14 -12.69 1.90 -6.00
C LEU A 14 -12.27 2.27 -7.42
N LYS A 15 -12.40 1.36 -8.39
CA LYS A 15 -12.15 1.64 -9.80
C LYS A 15 -13.11 2.70 -10.34
N LYS A 16 -14.40 2.59 -10.05
CA LYS A 16 -15.41 3.58 -10.45
C LYS A 16 -15.22 4.95 -9.81
N THR A 17 -14.85 4.98 -8.52
CA THR A 17 -14.72 6.24 -7.77
C THR A 17 -13.35 6.92 -7.88
N ARG A 18 -12.28 6.14 -8.04
CA ARG A 18 -10.88 6.62 -8.00
C ARG A 18 -10.08 6.29 -9.25
N GLY A 19 -10.64 5.55 -10.20
CA GLY A 19 -9.99 5.19 -11.45
C GLY A 19 -8.87 4.15 -11.31
N VAL A 20 -8.73 3.48 -10.16
CA VAL A 20 -7.68 2.48 -9.90
C VAL A 20 -8.25 1.28 -9.15
N SER A 21 -7.94 0.09 -9.67
CA SER A 21 -8.27 -1.21 -9.07
C SER A 21 -7.11 -1.78 -8.25
N PHE A 22 -7.38 -2.79 -7.39
CA PHE A 22 -6.32 -3.49 -6.66
C PHE A 22 -5.34 -4.18 -7.61
N GLU A 23 -5.81 -4.73 -8.73
CA GLU A 23 -4.94 -5.39 -9.71
C GLU A 23 -3.98 -4.41 -10.38
N GLU A 24 -4.47 -3.22 -10.76
CA GLU A 24 -3.61 -2.18 -11.35
C GLU A 24 -2.55 -1.68 -10.37
N ILE A 25 -2.93 -1.45 -9.11
CA ILE A 25 -1.96 -0.96 -8.12
C ILE A 25 -0.95 -2.04 -7.73
N LEU A 26 -1.35 -3.31 -7.69
CA LEU A 26 -0.44 -4.43 -7.42
C LEU A 26 0.56 -4.66 -8.56
N LYS A 27 0.20 -4.31 -9.80
CA LYS A 27 1.11 -4.29 -10.96
C LYS A 27 2.02 -3.05 -10.99
N ALA A 28 1.71 -2.04 -10.18
CA ALA A 28 2.49 -0.82 -10.10
C ALA A 28 3.78 -1.03 -9.27
N LYS A 29 4.66 -0.03 -9.28
CA LYS A 29 5.95 -0.12 -8.58
C LYS A 29 5.75 0.00 -7.07
N LEU A 30 6.05 -1.05 -6.32
CA LEU A 30 6.08 -1.01 -4.86
C LEU A 30 7.30 -0.19 -4.42
N LEU A 31 7.07 0.91 -3.70
CA LEU A 31 8.14 1.74 -3.15
C LEU A 31 8.55 1.29 -1.75
N GLY A 32 7.62 0.71 -0.99
CA GLY A 32 7.92 0.19 0.33
C GLY A 32 6.69 -0.07 1.19
N VAL A 33 6.93 -0.51 2.42
CA VAL A 33 5.91 -0.80 3.43
C VAL A 33 6.07 0.16 4.60
N LEU A 34 4.97 0.78 5.01
CA LEU A 34 4.91 1.63 6.18
C LEU A 34 4.14 0.88 7.27
N LYS A 35 4.76 0.70 8.43
CA LYS A 35 4.05 0.24 9.63
C LYS A 35 3.18 1.39 10.14
N HIS A 36 1.94 1.09 10.52
CA HIS A 36 1.12 2.10 11.17
C HIS A 36 1.59 2.26 12.62
N PRO A 37 2.01 3.47 13.07
CA PRO A 37 2.61 3.67 14.39
C PRO A 37 1.65 3.39 15.57
N SER A 38 0.36 3.25 15.30
CA SER A 38 -0.71 3.10 16.30
C SER A 38 -1.47 1.79 16.17
N ARG A 39 -1.22 1.01 15.11
CA ARG A 39 -1.91 -0.25 14.85
C ARG A 39 -0.91 -1.28 14.38
N ALA A 40 -0.32 -2.03 15.32
CA ALA A 40 0.69 -3.06 15.04
C ALA A 40 0.23 -4.10 14.00
N ASN A 41 -1.09 -4.34 13.91
CA ASN A 41 -1.67 -5.35 13.03
C ASN A 41 -2.02 -4.82 11.62
N GLN A 42 -1.73 -3.54 11.35
CA GLN A 42 -2.04 -2.92 10.08
C GLN A 42 -0.81 -2.23 9.50
N SER A 43 -0.49 -2.61 8.26
CA SER A 43 0.60 -2.02 7.50
C SER A 43 0.05 -1.39 6.23
N ILE A 44 0.81 -0.50 5.62
CA ILE A 44 0.42 0.23 4.42
C ILE A 44 1.49 -0.02 3.36
N LEU A 45 1.10 -0.60 2.23
CA LEU A 45 1.95 -0.67 1.06
C LEU A 45 1.88 0.67 0.33
N ALA A 46 3.03 1.21 -0.04
CA ALA A 46 3.12 2.43 -0.83
C ALA A 46 3.52 2.09 -2.26
N TYR A 47 2.64 2.38 -3.21
CA TYR A 47 2.85 2.13 -4.63
C TYR A 47 3.00 3.43 -5.41
N GLU A 48 3.91 3.47 -6.36
CA GLU A 48 4.02 4.52 -7.36
C GLU A 48 3.18 4.16 -8.58
N TYR A 49 2.17 4.97 -8.88
CA TYR A 49 1.34 4.79 -10.06
C TYR A 49 1.00 6.16 -10.66
N LYS A 50 1.32 6.34 -11.95
CA LYS A 50 1.13 7.58 -12.72
C LYS A 50 1.74 8.83 -12.04
N GLY A 51 2.94 8.71 -11.46
CA GLY A 51 3.65 9.82 -10.81
C GLY A 51 3.07 10.27 -9.45
N TYR A 52 2.10 9.52 -8.92
CA TYR A 52 1.53 9.70 -7.59
C TYR A 52 1.76 8.47 -6.71
N LEU A 53 1.88 8.70 -5.40
CA LEU A 53 1.97 7.62 -4.45
C LEU A 53 0.60 7.25 -3.90
N TRP A 54 0.33 5.95 -3.92
CA TRP A 54 -0.90 5.34 -3.44
C TRP A 54 -0.61 4.51 -2.20
N ALA A 55 -1.39 4.76 -1.15
CA ALA A 55 -1.39 4.01 0.09
C ALA A 55 -2.42 2.89 0.00
N VAL A 56 -1.97 1.67 0.29
CA VAL A 56 -2.79 0.45 0.30
C VAL A 56 -2.69 -0.20 1.67
N PRO A 57 -3.59 0.14 2.62
CA PRO A 57 -3.61 -0.49 3.93
C PRO A 57 -4.02 -1.95 3.81
N TYR A 58 -3.29 -2.81 4.51
CA TYR A 58 -3.54 -4.24 4.57
C TYR A 58 -3.36 -4.77 5.97
N VAL A 59 -3.97 -5.94 6.21
CA VAL A 59 -3.80 -6.72 7.43
C VAL A 59 -3.18 -8.05 7.03
N ALA A 60 -2.11 -8.45 7.70
CA ALA A 60 -1.51 -9.76 7.53
C ALA A 60 -2.04 -10.70 8.61
N GLY A 61 -2.56 -11.87 8.22
CA GLY A 61 -3.03 -12.88 9.17
C GLY A 61 -3.07 -14.26 8.52
N GLY A 62 -2.60 -15.29 9.24
CA GLY A 62 -2.66 -16.69 8.78
C GLY A 62 -2.03 -16.95 7.41
N GLY A 63 -0.96 -16.21 7.04
CA GLY A 63 -0.31 -16.33 5.73
C GLY A 63 -0.97 -15.56 4.58
N VAL A 64 -2.06 -14.84 4.86
CA VAL A 64 -2.82 -14.06 3.87
C VAL A 64 -2.68 -12.56 4.16
N LEU A 65 -2.53 -11.77 3.09
CA LEU A 65 -2.53 -10.31 3.11
C LEU A 65 -3.89 -9.81 2.63
N PHE A 66 -4.68 -9.24 3.55
CA PHE A 66 -6.01 -8.72 3.22
C PHE A 66 -5.98 -7.22 2.97
N LEU A 67 -6.16 -6.80 1.72
CA LEU A 67 -6.16 -5.39 1.33
C LEU A 67 -7.50 -4.73 1.67
N LYS A 68 -7.47 -3.59 2.38
CA LYS A 68 -8.68 -2.90 2.84
C LYS A 68 -9.15 -1.81 1.87
N THR A 69 -8.23 -1.02 1.32
CA THR A 69 -8.53 0.16 0.49
C THR A 69 -7.30 0.62 -0.31
N ILE A 70 -7.49 1.54 -1.26
CA ILE A 70 -6.44 2.17 -2.07
C ILE A 70 -6.74 3.66 -2.17
N TYR A 71 -5.85 4.54 -1.71
CA TYR A 71 -6.02 5.99 -1.83
C TYR A 71 -4.72 6.68 -2.19
N PRO A 72 -4.78 7.76 -3.01
CA PRO A 72 -3.61 8.57 -3.25
C PRO A 72 -3.24 9.31 -1.96
N SER A 73 -1.97 9.28 -1.60
CA SER A 73 -1.48 9.96 -0.40
C SER A 73 -0.48 11.05 -0.78
N ARG A 74 -0.95 12.30 -0.67
CA ARG A 74 -0.09 13.49 -0.85
C ARG A 74 1.06 13.50 0.15
N LYS A 75 0.80 13.06 1.39
CA LYS A 75 1.83 12.97 2.44
C LYS A 75 2.94 11.99 2.05
N LEU A 76 2.58 10.81 1.52
CA LEU A 76 3.56 9.85 1.01
C LEU A 76 4.32 10.41 -0.19
N THR A 77 3.60 11.00 -1.15
CA THR A 77 4.21 11.61 -2.35
C THR A 77 5.24 12.68 -1.95
N LYS A 78 4.90 13.55 -0.99
CA LYS A 78 5.80 14.58 -0.46
C LYS A 78 7.02 13.97 0.25
N ARG A 79 6.84 12.89 1.02
CA ARG A 79 7.94 12.20 1.71
C ARG A 79 8.91 11.56 0.72
N TYR A 80 8.37 10.93 -0.32
CA TYR A 80 9.16 10.33 -1.39
C TYR A 80 9.93 11.38 -2.20
N ARG A 81 9.26 12.46 -2.63
CA ARG A 81 9.92 13.56 -3.36
C ARG A 81 11.00 14.28 -2.54
N LYS A 82 10.90 14.27 -1.21
CA LYS A 82 11.93 14.78 -0.31
C LYS A 82 13.11 13.81 -0.08
N GLY A 83 13.18 12.69 -0.80
CA GLY A 83 14.30 11.75 -0.74
C GLY A 83 14.16 10.61 0.27
N GLY A 84 12.96 10.33 0.79
CA GLY A 84 12.81 9.30 1.83
C GLY A 84 11.50 8.52 1.83
N PHE A 85 11.54 7.28 1.33
CA PHE A 85 11.10 6.19 2.18
C PHE A 85 12.26 5.88 3.09
N SER A 86 12.21 6.31 4.35
CA SER A 86 13.11 5.79 5.36
C SER A 86 13.00 4.26 5.30
N HIS A 87 14.01 3.64 4.70
CA HIS A 87 14.32 2.25 4.89
C HIS A 87 14.60 2.19 6.40
N GLU A 88 13.62 1.74 7.18
CA GLU A 88 13.91 1.22 8.50
C GLU A 88 14.79 0.01 8.21
N LYS A 89 16.11 0.26 8.13
CA LYS A 89 17.13 -0.77 8.19
C LYS A 89 16.84 -1.50 9.50
N GLY A 90 16.13 -2.61 9.40
CA GLY A 90 16.14 -3.61 10.43
C GLY A 90 17.56 -4.15 10.49
N GLU A 91 18.25 -3.73 11.54
CA GLU A 91 19.41 -4.33 12.18
C GLU A 91 20.72 -4.47 11.39
N ALA A 92 21.72 -3.80 11.97
CA ALA A 92 23.09 -4.26 11.97
C ALA A 92 23.18 -5.64 12.62
N HIS A 93 23.92 -6.54 11.98
CA HIS A 93 24.86 -7.44 12.67
C HIS A 93 25.97 -7.84 11.69
#